data_AF-A0A1G6I828-F1
#
_entry.id   AF-A0A1G6I828-F1
#
_cell.length_a   1.000
_cell.length_b   1.000
_cell.length_c   1.000
_cell.angle_alpha   90.00
_cell.angle_beta   90.00
_cell.angle_gamma   90.00
#
_symmetry.space_group_name_H-M   'P 1'
#
loop_
_entity.id
_entity.type
_entity.pdbx_description
1 polymer ?
#
loop_
_entity_poly.entity_id
_entity_poly.type
_entity_poly.pdbx_seq_one_letter_code
_entity_poly.pdbx_strand_id
1 'polypeptide(L)'
;MRHGDEHDRGVEYVGWDEDTGELRSHFFGSRGELLEYTYRLEGDLLTIWFGGTDSPARFEGRSTADGTVDEGAWQWPGGGYASTMTRA
;
A
#
# COMPACT_ATOMS: atom_id res chain seq x y z
N MET A 1 0.88 -22.77 16.40
CA MET A 1 0.25 -22.20 15.19
C MET A 1 -1.23 -21.99 15.50
N ARG A 2 -1.67 -20.73 15.57
CA ARG A 2 -3.09 -20.37 15.52
C ARG A 2 -3.23 -19.35 14.39
N HIS A 3 -3.77 -19.81 13.27
CA HIS A 3 -4.33 -18.97 12.22
C HIS A 3 -5.82 -18.83 12.51
N GLY A 4 -6.33 -17.60 12.59
CA GLY A 4 -7.75 -17.31 12.76
C GLY A 4 -7.99 -15.96 13.43
N ASP A 5 -8.47 -15.01 12.63
CA ASP A 5 -9.19 -13.79 13.03
C ASP A 5 -8.47 -12.79 13.95
N GLU A 6 -7.20 -12.49 13.68
CA GLU A 6 -6.60 -11.26 14.22
C GLU A 6 -6.67 -10.20 13.12
N HIS A 7 -7.71 -9.35 13.18
CA HIS A 7 -7.67 -8.11 12.41
C HIS A 7 -6.46 -7.33 12.90
N ASP A 8 -5.50 -7.09 12.00
CA ASP A 8 -4.42 -6.14 12.21
C ASP A 8 -5.03 -4.76 12.43
N ARG A 9 -5.42 -4.48 13.68
CA ARG A 9 -5.96 -3.20 14.08
C ARG A 9 -4.81 -2.23 14.10
N GLY A 10 -5.03 -1.11 13.43
CA GLY A 10 -4.07 -0.02 13.42
C GLY A 10 -4.69 1.21 12.80
N VAL A 11 -3.90 2.27 12.78
CA VAL A 11 -4.23 3.51 12.08
C VAL A 11 -3.11 3.78 11.10
N GLU A 12 -3.49 4.14 9.88
CA GLU A 12 -2.55 4.64 8.88
C GLU A 12 -2.80 6.12 8.66
N TYR A 13 -1.71 6.90 8.70
CA TYR A 13 -1.72 8.29 8.30
C TYR A 13 -0.98 8.41 6.98
N VAL A 14 -1.70 8.84 5.94
CA VAL A 14 -1.12 9.17 4.64
C VAL A 14 -1.07 10.69 4.51
N GLY A 15 0.08 11.23 4.14
CA GLY A 15 0.29 12.67 4.00
C GLY A 15 1.27 12.99 2.88
N TRP A 16 1.24 14.26 2.45
CA TRP A 16 2.24 14.80 1.55
C TRP A 16 3.48 15.21 2.35
N ASP A 17 4.64 14.69 1.97
CA ASP A 17 5.94 15.08 2.50
C ASP A 17 6.54 16.16 1.59
N GLU A 18 6.60 17.41 2.08
CA GLU A 18 7.11 18.55 1.31
C GLU A 18 8.63 18.49 1.06
N ASP A 19 9.39 17.79 1.90
CA ASP A 19 10.85 17.69 1.77
C ASP A 19 11.23 16.71 0.66
N THR A 20 10.49 15.61 0.54
CA THR A 20 10.73 14.60 -0.49
C THR A 20 9.87 14.78 -1.74
N GLY A 21 8.76 15.51 -1.64
CA GLY A 21 7.79 15.68 -2.72
C GLY A 21 7.04 14.40 -3.04
N GLU A 22 6.78 13.56 -2.02
CA GLU A 22 6.13 12.26 -2.17
C GLU A 22 4.95 12.12 -1.20
N LEU A 23 3.97 11.28 -1.56
CA LEU A 23 2.96 10.82 -0.60
C LEU A 23 3.56 9.72 0.27
N ARG A 24 3.57 9.92 1.58
CA ARG A 24 4.15 8.98 2.56
C ARG A 24 3.08 8.53 3.53
N SER A 25 3.14 7.28 3.96
CA SER A 25 2.32 6.80 5.07
C SER A 25 3.13 6.18 6.20
N HIS A 26 2.52 6.24 7.38
CA HIS A 26 2.94 5.50 8.55
C HIS A 26 1.72 4.74 9.09
N PHE A 27 1.79 3.42 9.06
CA PHE A 27 0.85 2.54 9.73
C PHE A 27 1.37 2.19 11.12
N PHE A 28 0.55 2.48 12.12
CA PHE A 28 0.77 2.13 13.52
C PHE A 28 -0.13 0.96 13.90
N GLY A 29 0.47 -0.23 14.00
CA GLY A 29 -0.22 -1.44 14.38
C GLY A 29 -0.41 -1.57 15.89
N SER A 30 -1.46 -2.29 16.29
CA SER A 30 -1.82 -2.52 17.69
C SER A 30 -0.80 -3.33 18.50
N ARG A 31 0.23 -3.91 17.87
CA ARG A 31 1.27 -4.70 18.54
C ARG A 31 2.66 -4.04 18.44
N GLY A 32 2.68 -2.74 18.11
CA GLY A 32 3.89 -1.94 18.00
C GLY A 32 4.53 -1.97 16.62
N GLU A 33 3.83 -2.46 15.59
CA GLU A 33 4.26 -2.33 14.21
C GLU A 33 4.31 -0.85 13.81
N LEU A 34 5.40 -0.49 13.13
CA LEU A 34 5.52 0.74 12.36
C LEU A 34 5.90 0.34 10.94
N LEU A 35 4.97 0.51 10.01
CA LEU A 35 5.21 0.26 8.60
C LEU A 35 5.16 1.58 7.86
N GLU A 36 6.15 1.83 7.02
CA GLU A 36 6.24 3.03 6.20
C GLU A 36 6.00 2.66 4.74
N TYR A 37 5.25 3.50 4.04
CA TYR A 37 5.04 3.35 2.60
C TYR A 37 5.22 4.68 1.87
N THR A 38 5.57 4.58 0.59
CA THR A 38 5.55 5.70 -0.36
C THR A 38 4.51 5.40 -1.43
N TYR A 39 3.74 6.40 -1.84
CA TYR A 39 2.67 6.29 -2.82
C TYR A 39 2.96 7.20 -4.00
N ARG A 40 2.62 6.74 -5.20
CA ARG A 40 2.56 7.58 -6.39
C ARG A 40 1.33 7.22 -7.20
N LEU A 41 0.62 8.25 -7.65
CA LEU A 41 -0.53 8.14 -8.52
C LEU A 41 -0.24 8.85 -9.84
N GLU A 42 -0.25 8.09 -10.93
CA GLU A 42 0.01 8.58 -12.29
C GLU A 42 -1.16 8.19 -13.20
N GLY A 43 -2.12 9.10 -13.36
CA GLY A 43 -3.36 8.81 -14.07
C GLY A 43 -4.18 7.77 -13.31
N ASP A 44 -4.35 6.60 -13.92
CA ASP A 44 -5.05 5.44 -13.36
C ASP A 44 -4.12 4.45 -12.64
N LEU A 45 -2.79 4.66 -12.69
CA LEU A 45 -1.81 3.77 -12.08
C LEU A 45 -1.49 4.21 -10.64
N LEU A 46 -1.79 3.34 -9.68
CA LEU A 46 -1.34 3.45 -8.29
C LEU A 46 -0.11 2.58 -8.08
N THR A 47 0.98 3.18 -7.58
CA THR A 47 2.14 2.44 -7.08
C THR A 47 2.33 2.71 -5.59
N ILE A 48 2.53 1.65 -4.81
CA ILE A 48 2.81 1.74 -3.36
C ILE A 48 4.09 0.96 -3.08
N TRP A 49 5.13 1.61 -2.56
CA TRP A 49 6.35 0.95 -2.14
C TRP A 49 6.37 0.76 -0.64
N PHE A 50 6.84 -0.40 -0.17
CA PHE A 50 7.18 -0.58 1.24
C PHE A 50 8.50 0.14 1.52
N GLY A 51 8.46 1.22 2.31
CA GLY A 51 9.56 2.16 2.49
C GLY A 51 9.61 3.21 1.38
N GLY A 52 10.79 3.40 0.76
CA GLY A 52 11.03 4.35 -0.32
C GLY A 52 10.82 3.77 -1.73
N THR A 53 10.89 4.64 -2.75
CA THR A 53 10.68 4.27 -4.16
C THR A 53 11.74 3.34 -4.75
N ASP A 54 12.87 3.17 -4.07
CA ASP A 54 13.92 2.21 -4.39
C ASP A 54 13.62 0.78 -3.89
N SER A 55 12.52 0.61 -3.13
CA SER A 55 12.13 -0.69 -2.58
C SER A 55 11.73 -1.67 -3.68
N PRO A 56 12.24 -2.92 -3.63
CA PRO A 56 11.80 -3.96 -4.55
C PRO A 56 10.44 -4.54 -4.15
N ALA A 57 9.93 -4.21 -2.95
CA ALA A 57 8.62 -4.63 -2.47
C ALA A 57 7.58 -3.53 -2.74
N ARG A 58 6.71 -3.75 -3.73
CA ARG A 58 5.72 -2.74 -4.14
C ARG A 58 4.43 -3.35 -4.68
N PHE A 59 3.36 -2.59 -4.55
CA PHE A 59 2.12 -2.77 -5.28
C PHE A 59 2.12 -1.94 -6.55
N GLU A 60 1.62 -2.49 -7.64
CA GLU A 60 1.20 -1.75 -8.83
C GLU A 60 -0.21 -2.18 -9.20
N GLY A 61 -1.13 -1.22 -9.31
CA GLY A 61 -2.53 -1.47 -9.65
C GLY A 61 -3.12 -0.37 -10.51
N ARG A 62 -4.14 -0.72 -11.28
CA ARG A 62 -4.86 0.23 -12.14
C ARG A 62 -6.31 0.34 -11.73
N SER A 63 -6.76 1.57 -11.56
CA SER A 63 -8.13 1.90 -11.23
C SER A 63 -9.01 1.92 -12.49
N THR A 64 -10.22 1.37 -12.38
CA THR A 64 -11.23 1.47 -13.44
C THR A 64 -11.63 2.93 -13.67
N ALA A 65 -12.13 3.25 -14.86
CA ALA A 65 -12.48 4.62 -15.25
C ALA A 65 -13.57 5.27 -14.35
N ASP A 66 -14.42 4.45 -13.73
CA ASP A 66 -15.43 4.89 -12.77
C ASP A 66 -14.93 4.95 -11.32
N GLY A 67 -13.66 4.56 -11.08
CA GLY A 67 -13.00 4.61 -9.77
C GLY A 67 -13.57 3.63 -8.74
N THR A 68 -14.21 2.55 -9.18
CA THR A 68 -14.87 1.59 -8.28
C THR A 68 -14.02 0.36 -7.97
N VAL A 69 -13.06 0.03 -8.83
CA VAL A 69 -12.16 -1.11 -8.68
C VAL A 69 -10.73 -0.67 -8.96
N ASP A 70 -9.77 -1.14 -8.16
CA ASP A 70 -8.34 -1.11 -8.47
C ASP A 70 -7.84 -2.55 -8.55
N GLU A 71 -7.30 -2.93 -9.72
CA GLU A 71 -6.75 -4.28 -9.96
C GLU A 71 -5.24 -4.21 -10.07
N GLY A 72 -4.55 -4.99 -9.24
CA GLY A 72 -3.09 -4.97 -9.20
C GLY A 72 -2.46 -6.17 -8.51
N ALA A 73 -1.18 -6.04 -8.21
CA ALA A 73 -0.45 -7.04 -7.46
C ALA A 73 0.64 -6.41 -6.59
N TRP A 74 0.81 -6.97 -5.40
CA TRP A 74 2.03 -6.82 -4.63
C TRP A 74 3.09 -7.76 -5.15
N GLN A 75 4.32 -7.27 -5.26
CA GLN A 75 5.48 -8.02 -5.74
C GLN A 75 6.70 -7.70 -4.87
N TRP A 76 7.53 -8.70 -4.60
CA TRP A 76 8.83 -8.54 -3.93
C TRP A 76 9.76 -9.70 -4.32
N PRO A 77 11.06 -9.63 -3.98
CA PRO A 77 11.98 -10.72 -4.28
C PRO A 77 11.51 -12.05 -3.67
N GLY A 78 11.17 -13.01 -4.52
CA GLY A 78 10.73 -14.35 -4.11
C GLY A 78 9.24 -14.48 -3.79
N GLY A 79 8.41 -13.46 -4.03
CA GLY A 79 6.98 -13.57 -3.76
C GLY A 79 6.12 -12.43 -4.31
N GLY A 80 4.82 -12.57 -4.08
CA GLY A 80 3.81 -11.61 -4.49
C GLY A 80 2.40 -12.19 -4.37
N TYR A 81 1.40 -11.33 -4.50
CA TYR A 81 0.01 -11.73 -4.60
C TYR A 81 -0.80 -10.70 -5.41
N ALA A 82 -1.78 -11.20 -6.15
CA ALA A 82 -2.78 -10.35 -6.80
C ALA A 82 -3.73 -9.75 -5.75
N SER A 83 -4.13 -8.51 -5.95
CA SER A 83 -5.06 -7.80 -5.07
C SER A 83 -6.07 -7.02 -5.90
N THR A 84 -7.33 -7.10 -5.49
CA THR A 84 -8.42 -6.30 -6.05
C THR A 84 -9.01 -5.50 -4.92
N MET A 85 -8.96 -4.18 -5.03
CA MET A 85 -9.55 -3.26 -4.06
C MET A 85 -10.86 -2.71 -4.65
N THR A 86 -11.95 -2.81 -3.89
CA THR A 86 -13.27 -2.34 -4.35
C THR A 86 -13.80 -1.26 -3.42
N ARG A 87 -14.50 -0.29 -4.01
CA ARG A 87 -15.24 0.73 -3.27
C ARG A 87 -16.61 0.17 -2.86
N ALA A 88 -16.92 0.20 -1.55
CA ALA A 88 -18.20 -0.21 -0.99
C ALA A 88 -19.19 0.96 -0.85
#